data_AF-A0A3T0RP74-F1
#
_entry.id   AF-A0A3T0RP74-F1
#
_cell.length_a   1.000
_cell.length_b   1.000
_cell.length_c   1.000
_cell.angle_alpha   90.00
_cell.angle_beta   90.00
_cell.angle_gamma   90.00
#
_symmetry.space_group_name_H-M   'P 1'
#
loop_
_entity.id
_entity.type
_entity.pdbx_description
1 polymer ?
#
loop_
_entity_poly.entity_id
_entity_poly.type
_entity_poly.pdbx_seq_one_letter_code
_entity_poly.pdbx_strand_id
1 'polypeptide(L)'
;MRKRKVSVSKRKASKPVAGSTLASASVTAFDSPKNIVRFIGVSLAGGKSDKACVAVLEYYPENNKIFLSRLFEKIKSDEKISGDLKIHELILQNAETLKYVAFDTPWNLPNCITCKLKCPGYENCHVPHIEWMWRHQEDRLKKKRPKKLFTPYTQRAVEMYFSTELEEVFHLHHAMGANTAPLMARASFIRKRLSEVECIEAFPKLSLWRMGKALNLMKSQISDHRAAFGGDESRAQFIKALNDNNIAFIYHQDAKNMVENNHAFEAFMCGMTAFLKYKNLTEKRPKGFPKEEDWIDFPIDGLKIKDLIA
;
A
#
# COMPACT_ATOMS: atom_id res chain seq x y z
N MET A 1 -37.42 19.83 38.77
CA MET A 1 -37.66 19.33 37.40
C MET A 1 -38.50 20.33 36.60
N ARG A 2 -37.87 21.12 35.72
CA ARG A 2 -38.55 22.04 34.79
C ARG A 2 -38.30 21.53 33.36
N LYS A 3 -39.31 20.88 32.76
CA LYS A 3 -39.25 20.41 31.37
C LYS A 3 -39.41 21.62 30.44
N ARG A 4 -38.32 22.03 29.77
CA ARG A 4 -38.37 22.97 28.64
C ARG A 4 -39.04 22.27 27.45
N LYS A 5 -40.17 22.81 26.99
CA LYS A 5 -40.81 22.43 25.72
C LYS A 5 -40.02 23.09 24.58
N VAL A 6 -39.49 22.28 23.67
CA VAL A 6 -38.88 22.75 22.41
C VAL A 6 -40.00 22.82 21.37
N SER A 7 -40.14 23.98 20.72
CA SER A 7 -41.09 24.24 19.65
C SER A 7 -40.61 23.61 18.34
N VAL A 8 -41.37 22.67 17.82
CA VAL A 8 -41.14 22.07 16.49
C VAL A 8 -41.87 22.90 15.45
N SER A 9 -41.11 23.53 14.56
CA SER A 9 -41.60 24.26 13.39
C SER A 9 -42.25 23.29 12.40
N LYS A 10 -43.56 23.46 12.17
CA LYS A 10 -44.32 22.74 11.12
C LYS A 10 -43.94 23.30 9.75
N ARG A 11 -43.11 22.60 8.98
CA ARG A 11 -43.00 22.83 7.53
C ARG A 11 -44.09 22.04 6.81
N LYS A 12 -44.87 22.77 6.00
CA LYS A 12 -45.97 22.28 5.15
C LYS A 12 -45.43 21.33 4.08
N ALA A 13 -46.08 20.18 3.93
CA ALA A 13 -45.92 19.29 2.78
C ALA A 13 -46.55 19.92 1.54
N SER A 14 -45.77 20.09 0.47
CA SER A 14 -46.27 20.46 -0.86
C SER A 14 -46.68 19.21 -1.64
N LYS A 15 -47.87 19.27 -2.25
CA LYS A 15 -48.43 18.22 -3.14
C LYS A 15 -47.62 18.13 -4.45
N PRO A 16 -47.57 16.95 -5.10
CA PRO A 16 -46.93 16.83 -6.40
C PRO A 16 -47.87 17.35 -7.51
N VAL A 17 -47.33 18.18 -8.39
CA VAL A 17 -47.99 18.63 -9.62
C VAL A 17 -47.56 17.68 -10.74
N ALA A 18 -48.55 17.13 -11.45
CA ALA A 18 -48.37 16.27 -12.61
C ALA A 18 -48.00 17.09 -13.85
N GLY A 19 -47.13 16.53 -14.69
CA GLY A 19 -47.02 16.85 -16.11
C GLY A 19 -46.07 17.99 -16.48
N SER A 20 -44.83 17.64 -16.82
CA SER A 20 -44.19 18.23 -18.00
C SER A 20 -43.25 17.22 -18.64
N THR A 21 -43.62 16.81 -19.85
CA THR A 21 -42.84 16.04 -20.80
C THR A 21 -41.73 16.93 -21.34
N LEU A 22 -40.49 16.66 -20.95
CA LEU A 22 -39.31 17.23 -21.60
C LEU A 22 -38.33 16.11 -21.95
N ALA A 23 -38.10 16.04 -23.27
CA ALA A 23 -37.15 15.24 -24.00
C ALA A 23 -36.02 14.63 -23.17
N SER A 24 -36.01 13.30 -23.12
CA SER A 24 -34.85 12.49 -22.75
C SER A 24 -33.72 12.76 -23.74
N ALA A 25 -32.86 13.72 -23.41
CA ALA A 25 -31.51 13.76 -23.94
C ALA A 25 -30.87 12.42 -23.54
N SER A 26 -30.70 11.54 -24.53
CA SER A 26 -30.00 10.28 -24.39
C SER A 26 -28.61 10.58 -23.83
N VAL A 27 -28.43 10.31 -22.55
CA VAL A 27 -27.12 10.10 -21.96
C VAL A 27 -26.51 8.99 -22.78
N THR A 28 -25.56 9.36 -23.65
CA THR A 28 -24.76 8.42 -24.41
C THR A 28 -24.23 7.39 -23.42
N ALA A 29 -24.70 6.16 -23.58
CA ALA A 29 -24.24 5.01 -22.83
C ALA A 29 -22.72 5.02 -22.84
N PHE A 30 -22.11 5.08 -21.64
CA PHE A 30 -20.70 4.77 -21.49
C PHE A 30 -20.51 3.38 -22.08
N ASP A 31 -19.79 3.34 -23.19
CA ASP A 31 -19.33 2.15 -23.86
C ASP A 31 -18.74 1.21 -22.80
N SER A 32 -19.13 -0.06 -22.87
CA SER A 32 -18.70 -1.08 -21.91
C SER A 32 -17.17 -1.07 -21.81
N PRO A 33 -16.57 -1.09 -20.60
CA PRO A 33 -15.16 -0.74 -20.45
C PRO A 33 -14.28 -1.78 -21.15
N LYS A 34 -13.78 -1.40 -22.32
CA LYS A 34 -12.69 -2.09 -23.02
C LYS A 34 -11.50 -2.20 -22.06
N ASN A 35 -11.26 -3.42 -21.58
CA ASN A 35 -10.04 -3.92 -20.96
C ASN A 35 -9.33 -3.02 -19.92
N ILE A 36 -10.07 -2.42 -18.98
CA ILE A 36 -9.45 -1.65 -17.87
C ILE A 36 -8.90 -2.62 -16.83
N VAL A 37 -7.69 -2.37 -16.34
CA VAL A 37 -7.06 -3.14 -15.26
C VAL A 37 -6.91 -2.28 -14.02
N ARG A 38 -7.38 -2.75 -12.86
CA ARG A 38 -7.32 -1.99 -11.61
C ARG A 38 -6.28 -2.50 -10.65
N PHE A 39 -5.70 -1.57 -9.91
CA PHE A 39 -4.79 -1.82 -8.79
C PHE A 39 -5.23 -1.01 -7.60
N ILE A 40 -5.18 -1.59 -6.41
CA ILE A 40 -5.51 -0.87 -5.18
C ILE A 40 -4.29 -0.85 -4.30
N GLY A 41 -3.97 0.33 -3.76
CA GLY A 41 -3.01 0.46 -2.68
C GLY A 41 -3.70 0.86 -1.39
N VAL A 42 -3.29 0.24 -0.30
CA VAL A 42 -3.83 0.44 1.04
C VAL A 42 -2.69 0.87 1.95
N SER A 43 -2.81 2.06 2.54
CA SER A 43 -1.97 2.46 3.66
C SER A 43 -2.75 2.32 4.95
N LEU A 44 -2.31 1.40 5.80
CA LEU A 44 -2.97 1.14 7.07
C LEU A 44 -2.41 2.03 8.18
N ALA A 45 -3.29 2.35 9.12
CA ALA A 45 -2.95 3.00 10.37
C ALA A 45 -3.57 2.20 11.53
N GLY A 46 -3.39 2.65 12.78
CA GLY A 46 -4.00 2.00 13.94
C GLY A 46 -5.53 1.86 13.77
N GLY A 47 -6.11 0.73 14.18
CA GLY A 47 -7.53 0.42 13.92
C GLY A 47 -8.55 1.40 14.52
N LYS A 48 -8.14 2.23 15.48
CA LYS A 48 -8.96 3.31 16.06
C LYS A 48 -8.66 4.70 15.48
N SER A 49 -7.68 4.81 14.60
CA SER A 49 -7.33 6.05 13.92
C SER A 49 -8.13 6.22 12.63
N ASP A 50 -8.27 7.46 12.19
CA ASP A 50 -8.84 7.87 10.92
C ASP A 50 -7.74 8.21 9.92
N LYS A 51 -6.62 7.50 9.93
CA LYS A 51 -5.48 7.80 9.03
C LYS A 51 -5.37 6.83 7.85
N ALA A 52 -6.07 5.70 7.89
CA ALA A 52 -6.03 4.73 6.81
C ALA A 52 -6.56 5.34 5.51
N CYS A 53 -5.85 5.06 4.42
CA CYS A 53 -6.17 5.57 3.08
C CYS A 53 -6.16 4.43 2.06
N VAL A 54 -6.96 4.58 1.01
CA VAL A 54 -7.07 3.64 -0.11
C VAL A 54 -6.95 4.43 -1.42
N ALA A 55 -6.04 4.03 -2.29
CA ALA A 55 -5.90 4.60 -3.63
C ALA A 55 -6.30 3.54 -4.67
N VAL A 56 -7.14 3.93 -5.62
CA VAL A 56 -7.55 3.10 -6.76
C VAL A 56 -6.88 3.63 -8.01
N LEU A 57 -6.07 2.78 -8.65
CA LEU A 57 -5.43 3.07 -9.92
C LEU A 57 -6.09 2.30 -11.05
N GLU A 58 -6.29 2.98 -12.17
CA GLU A 58 -6.83 2.39 -13.40
C GLU A 58 -5.78 2.46 -14.50
N TYR A 59 -5.44 1.30 -15.05
CA TYR A 59 -4.55 1.18 -16.19
C TYR A 59 -5.34 0.84 -17.45
N TYR A 60 -5.09 1.59 -18.50
CA TYR A 60 -5.68 1.46 -19.83
C TYR A 60 -4.61 0.88 -20.76
N PRO A 61 -4.61 -0.44 -21.04
CA PRO A 61 -3.57 -1.11 -21.81
C PRO A 61 -3.41 -0.54 -23.22
N GLU A 62 -4.52 -0.13 -23.85
CA GLU A 62 -4.52 0.40 -25.21
C GLU A 62 -3.75 1.72 -25.33
N ASN A 63 -3.81 2.57 -24.30
CA ASN A 63 -3.15 3.87 -24.27
C ASN A 63 -1.82 3.84 -23.52
N ASN A 64 -1.53 2.73 -22.85
CA ASN A 64 -0.47 2.59 -21.86
C ASN A 64 -0.44 3.75 -20.84
N LYS A 65 -1.61 4.02 -20.26
CA LYS A 65 -1.80 5.11 -19.29
C LYS A 65 -2.36 4.57 -17.99
N ILE A 66 -1.82 5.06 -16.89
CA ILE A 66 -2.34 4.83 -15.55
C ILE A 66 -2.89 6.12 -14.95
N PHE A 67 -4.03 6.01 -14.30
CA PHE A 67 -4.75 7.12 -13.67
C PHE A 67 -4.94 6.81 -12.19
N LEU A 68 -4.77 7.81 -11.34
CA LEU A 68 -5.37 7.77 -10.00
C LEU A 68 -6.86 8.08 -10.16
N SER A 69 -7.70 7.04 -10.13
CA SER A 69 -9.13 7.19 -10.39
C SER A 69 -9.90 7.65 -9.15
N ARG A 70 -9.51 7.14 -7.96
CA ARG A 70 -10.10 7.52 -6.67
C ARG A 70 -9.07 7.48 -5.57
N LEU A 71 -9.16 8.45 -4.66
CA LEU A 71 -8.39 8.51 -3.43
C LEU A 71 -9.36 8.63 -2.25
N PHE A 72 -9.37 7.62 -1.38
CA PHE A 72 -10.18 7.60 -0.18
C PHE A 72 -9.30 7.86 1.02
N GLU A 73 -9.59 8.95 1.72
CA GLU A 73 -8.85 9.37 2.89
C GLU A 73 -9.68 9.27 4.15
N LYS A 74 -8.94 9.28 5.27
CA LYS A 74 -9.49 9.34 6.61
C LYS A 74 -10.54 8.28 6.91
N ILE A 75 -10.26 7.04 6.48
CA ILE A 75 -11.19 5.94 6.66
C ILE A 75 -11.30 5.62 8.15
N LYS A 76 -12.50 5.91 8.70
CA LYS A 76 -12.84 5.72 10.10
C LYS A 76 -14.11 4.92 10.27
N SER A 77 -14.24 4.31 11.44
CA SER A 77 -15.49 3.67 11.86
C SER A 77 -16.60 4.71 12.02
N ASP A 78 -17.81 4.30 11.70
CA ASP A 78 -19.03 5.10 11.86
C ASP A 78 -20.11 4.22 12.48
N GLU A 79 -20.62 4.62 13.65
CA GLU A 79 -21.59 3.87 14.47
C GLU A 79 -21.39 2.34 14.46
N LYS A 80 -22.05 1.64 13.52
CA LYS A 80 -22.06 0.18 13.36
C LYS A 80 -21.17 -0.37 12.23
N ILE A 81 -20.54 0.50 11.44
CA ILE A 81 -19.69 0.17 10.30
C ILE A 81 -18.24 0.44 10.69
N SER A 82 -17.42 -0.60 10.75
CA SER A 82 -15.99 -0.44 11.03
C SER A 82 -15.25 0.19 9.84
N GLY A 83 -14.16 0.91 10.12
CA GLY A 83 -13.26 1.39 9.06
C GLY A 83 -12.72 0.24 8.20
N ASP A 84 -12.53 -0.95 8.80
CA ASP A 84 -12.10 -2.15 8.07
C ASP A 84 -13.17 -2.62 7.07
N LEU A 85 -14.45 -2.63 7.46
CA LEU A 85 -15.53 -2.99 6.53
C LEU A 85 -15.57 -2.02 5.34
N LYS A 86 -15.36 -0.72 5.57
CA LYS A 86 -15.26 0.27 4.48
C LYS A 86 -14.10 -0.05 3.54
N ILE A 87 -12.93 -0.40 4.05
CA ILE A 87 -11.78 -0.81 3.21
C ILE A 87 -12.16 -2.03 2.37
N HIS A 88 -12.84 -3.02 2.93
CA HIS A 88 -13.28 -4.21 2.18
C HIS A 88 -14.25 -3.85 1.06
N GLU A 89 -15.27 -3.04 1.37
CA GLU A 89 -16.26 -2.62 0.38
C GLU A 89 -15.59 -1.86 -0.78
N LEU A 90 -14.66 -0.96 -0.48
CA LEU A 90 -13.89 -0.24 -1.49
C LEU A 90 -13.06 -1.18 -2.37
N ILE A 91 -12.47 -2.23 -1.80
CA ILE A 91 -11.73 -3.24 -2.57
C ILE A 91 -12.68 -4.06 -3.45
N LEU A 92 -13.74 -4.61 -2.86
CA LEU A 92 -14.66 -5.53 -3.54
C LEU A 92 -15.53 -4.85 -4.60
N GLN A 93 -15.81 -3.55 -4.47
CA GLN A 93 -16.45 -2.75 -5.52
C GLN A 93 -15.67 -2.76 -6.85
N ASN A 94 -14.37 -3.09 -6.81
CA ASN A 94 -13.50 -3.13 -7.98
C ASN A 94 -13.10 -4.55 -8.39
N ALA A 95 -13.61 -5.59 -7.71
CA ALA A 95 -13.09 -6.96 -7.79
C ALA A 95 -13.00 -7.53 -9.21
N GLU A 96 -13.97 -7.21 -10.08
CA GLU A 96 -14.05 -7.75 -11.44
C GLU A 96 -12.81 -7.45 -12.31
N THR A 97 -12.24 -6.25 -12.18
CA THR A 97 -11.06 -5.84 -12.96
C THR A 97 -9.80 -5.64 -12.13
N LEU A 98 -9.89 -5.89 -10.83
CA LEU A 98 -8.80 -5.75 -9.87
C LEU A 98 -7.80 -6.89 -10.03
N LYS A 99 -6.53 -6.56 -10.22
CA LYS A 99 -5.45 -7.55 -10.27
C LYS A 99 -4.74 -7.73 -8.94
N TYR A 100 -4.39 -6.63 -8.29
CA TYR A 100 -3.63 -6.68 -7.05
C TYR A 100 -4.13 -5.64 -6.05
N VAL A 101 -4.12 -6.03 -4.77
CA VAL A 101 -4.23 -5.13 -3.62
C VAL A 101 -2.90 -5.09 -2.90
N ALA A 102 -2.23 -3.94 -2.89
CA ALA A 102 -0.97 -3.73 -2.21
C ALA A 102 -1.18 -3.14 -0.81
N PHE A 103 -0.61 -3.73 0.24
CA PHE A 103 -0.59 -3.15 1.58
C PHE A 103 0.81 -2.67 1.95
N ASP A 104 0.91 -1.55 2.66
CA ASP A 104 2.16 -0.98 3.18
C ASP A 104 2.67 -1.65 4.47
N THR A 105 2.07 -2.78 4.86
CA THR A 105 2.34 -3.48 6.11
C THR A 105 2.32 -4.99 5.90
N PRO A 106 3.09 -5.76 6.70
CA PRO A 106 2.99 -7.21 6.74
C PRO A 106 1.59 -7.68 7.11
N TRP A 107 1.22 -8.91 6.74
CA TRP A 107 -0.03 -9.55 7.19
C TRP A 107 0.14 -11.02 7.57
N ASN A 108 1.33 -11.58 7.34
CA ASN A 108 1.71 -12.93 7.72
C ASN A 108 2.59 -12.83 8.96
N LEU A 109 2.36 -13.73 9.91
CA LEU A 109 3.20 -13.84 11.09
C LEU A 109 4.58 -14.38 10.70
N PRO A 110 5.65 -13.98 11.42
CA PRO A 110 6.94 -14.65 11.30
C PRO A 110 6.80 -16.17 11.45
N ASN A 111 7.54 -16.90 10.62
CA ASN A 111 7.43 -18.36 10.52
C ASN A 111 7.67 -19.10 11.85
N CYS A 112 8.49 -18.54 12.75
CA CYS A 112 8.68 -19.12 14.08
C CYS A 112 7.43 -19.07 14.97
N ILE A 113 6.53 -18.10 14.79
CA ILE A 113 5.29 -18.01 15.60
C ILE A 113 4.27 -19.05 15.16
N THR A 114 4.23 -19.36 13.87
CA THR A 114 3.29 -20.34 13.28
C THR A 114 3.89 -21.75 13.18
N CYS A 115 5.14 -21.92 13.61
CA CYS A 115 5.86 -23.18 13.55
C CYS A 115 5.18 -24.26 14.41
N LYS A 116 5.00 -25.44 13.82
CA LYS A 116 4.37 -26.60 14.49
C LYS A 116 5.38 -27.53 15.18
N LEU A 117 6.67 -27.30 14.99
CA LEU A 117 7.72 -28.14 15.58
C LEU A 117 7.84 -27.87 17.09
N LYS A 118 8.26 -28.89 17.85
CA LYS A 118 8.76 -28.66 19.22
C LYS A 118 10.06 -27.86 19.12
N CYS A 119 9.98 -26.56 19.40
CA CYS A 119 11.08 -25.63 19.16
C CYS A 119 12.34 -26.03 19.95
N PRO A 120 13.48 -26.30 19.29
CA PRO A 120 14.75 -26.60 19.95
C PRO A 120 15.54 -25.33 20.37
N GLY A 121 14.94 -24.14 20.21
CA GLY A 121 15.66 -22.86 20.18
C GLY A 121 16.17 -22.55 18.77
N TYR A 122 16.19 -21.27 18.37
CA TYR A 122 16.61 -20.91 17.02
C TYR A 122 18.12 -21.07 16.83
N GLU A 123 18.89 -21.22 17.91
CA GLU A 123 20.31 -21.57 17.94
C GLU A 123 20.58 -22.99 17.40
N ASN A 124 19.64 -23.92 17.58
CA ASN A 124 19.75 -25.33 17.15
C ASN A 124 18.71 -25.71 16.09
N CYS A 125 18.05 -24.73 15.47
CA CYS A 125 16.96 -24.98 14.55
C CYS A 125 17.47 -25.00 13.11
N HIS A 126 17.18 -26.11 12.40
CA HIS A 126 17.63 -26.35 11.02
C HIS A 126 16.54 -26.09 9.97
N VAL A 127 15.47 -25.39 10.35
CA VAL A 127 14.46 -25.01 9.36
C VAL A 127 15.05 -23.98 8.39
N PRO A 128 14.69 -24.00 7.09
CA PRO A 128 15.38 -23.22 6.06
C PRO A 128 15.47 -21.72 6.33
N HIS A 129 14.42 -21.12 6.91
CA HIS A 129 14.44 -19.68 7.22
C HIS A 129 15.40 -19.31 8.35
N ILE A 130 15.50 -20.15 9.40
CA ILE A 130 16.45 -19.92 10.49
C ILE A 130 17.88 -20.10 9.99
N GLU A 131 18.16 -21.16 9.23
CA GLU A 131 19.50 -21.36 8.66
C GLU A 131 19.91 -20.19 7.77
N TRP A 132 18.98 -19.67 6.96
CA TRP A 132 19.23 -18.49 6.14
C TRP A 132 19.54 -17.26 7.01
N MET A 133 18.75 -17.00 8.06
CA MET A 133 18.95 -15.86 8.95
C MET A 133 20.31 -15.95 9.68
N TRP A 134 20.73 -17.13 10.11
CA TRP A 134 22.05 -17.35 10.71
C TRP A 134 23.18 -17.10 9.73
N ARG A 135 23.14 -17.72 8.55
CA ARG A 135 24.16 -17.51 7.51
C ARG A 135 24.29 -16.02 7.18
N HIS A 136 23.15 -15.36 6.99
CA HIS A 136 23.09 -13.93 6.74
C HIS A 136 23.70 -13.11 7.90
N GLN A 137 23.39 -13.45 9.15
CA GLN A 137 23.95 -12.79 10.33
C GLN A 137 25.47 -13.00 10.45
N GLU A 138 25.96 -14.22 10.23
CA GLU A 138 27.39 -14.55 10.26
C GLU A 138 28.18 -13.77 9.22
N ASP A 139 27.67 -13.68 8.00
CA ASP A 139 28.30 -12.91 6.92
C ASP A 139 28.40 -11.42 7.26
N ARG A 140 27.43 -10.88 8.02
CA ARG A 140 27.52 -9.52 8.54
C ARG A 140 28.52 -9.36 9.68
N LEU A 141 28.58 -10.31 10.59
CA LEU A 141 29.50 -10.29 11.73
C LEU A 141 30.96 -10.30 11.28
N LYS A 142 31.26 -10.93 10.14
CA LYS A 142 32.57 -10.85 9.47
C LYS A 142 32.94 -9.41 9.09
N LYS A 143 31.96 -8.58 8.70
CA LYS A 143 32.17 -7.20 8.22
C LYS A 143 32.20 -6.15 9.36
N LYS A 144 31.39 -6.31 10.42
CA LYS A 144 31.33 -5.38 11.59
C LYS A 144 30.90 -6.09 12.89
N ARG A 145 31.56 -5.79 14.03
CA ARG A 145 31.24 -6.30 15.39
C ARG A 145 30.63 -5.22 16.31
N PRO A 146 29.76 -5.56 17.30
CA PRO A 146 28.64 -6.49 17.24
C PRO A 146 27.30 -5.73 17.06
N LYS A 147 26.40 -6.29 16.24
CA LYS A 147 24.98 -5.89 16.20
C LYS A 147 24.17 -6.87 17.04
N LYS A 148 23.03 -6.40 17.57
CA LYS A 148 22.03 -7.25 18.25
C LYS A 148 21.70 -8.46 17.36
N LEU A 149 21.54 -9.63 17.97
CA LEU A 149 21.07 -10.83 17.27
C LEU A 149 19.68 -10.60 16.68
N PHE A 150 19.36 -11.33 15.63
CA PHE A 150 18.01 -11.33 15.08
C PHE A 150 17.06 -12.05 16.03
N THR A 151 15.77 -11.74 15.92
CA THR A 151 14.69 -12.29 16.73
C THR A 151 13.64 -12.87 15.79
N PRO A 152 13.70 -14.17 15.47
CA PRO A 152 12.87 -14.74 14.40
C PRO A 152 11.39 -14.83 14.76
N TYR A 153 11.05 -14.62 16.04
CA TYR A 153 9.68 -14.43 16.49
C TYR A 153 9.16 -13.00 16.29
N THR A 154 10.01 -12.03 15.90
CA THR A 154 9.56 -10.69 15.50
C THR A 154 9.90 -10.29 14.08
N GLN A 155 11.01 -10.78 13.56
CA GLN A 155 11.58 -10.49 12.25
C GLN A 155 11.36 -11.68 11.31
N ARG A 156 11.15 -11.37 10.03
CA ARG A 156 11.19 -12.31 8.90
C ARG A 156 12.53 -12.16 8.19
N ALA A 157 12.82 -13.05 7.25
CA ALA A 157 14.05 -12.97 6.44
C ALA A 157 14.09 -11.70 5.58
N VAL A 158 12.92 -11.21 5.13
CA VAL A 158 12.82 -10.05 4.25
C VAL A 158 13.27 -8.75 4.93
N GLU A 159 13.00 -8.52 6.21
CA GLU A 159 13.50 -7.30 6.88
C GLU A 159 15.02 -7.31 7.02
N MET A 160 15.63 -8.49 7.21
CA MET A 160 17.09 -8.61 7.24
C MET A 160 17.69 -8.27 5.87
N TYR A 161 17.11 -8.82 4.79
CA TYR A 161 17.51 -8.56 3.41
C TYR A 161 17.48 -7.06 3.07
N PHE A 162 16.37 -6.37 3.37
CA PHE A 162 16.24 -4.94 3.09
C PHE A 162 17.28 -4.08 3.83
N SER A 163 17.74 -4.52 4.99
CA SER A 163 18.71 -3.78 5.80
C SER A 163 20.17 -3.96 5.35
N THR A 164 20.43 -4.76 4.31
CA THR A 164 21.78 -5.25 4.00
C THR A 164 22.10 -5.43 2.53
N GLU A 165 21.18 -5.99 1.74
CA GLU A 165 21.46 -6.43 0.36
C GLU A 165 21.01 -5.41 -0.69
N LEU A 166 20.24 -4.39 -0.28
CA LEU A 166 19.77 -3.33 -1.17
C LEU A 166 20.82 -2.22 -1.35
N GLU A 167 20.57 -1.35 -2.34
CA GLU A 167 21.46 -0.24 -2.71
C GLU A 167 21.74 0.74 -1.57
N GLU A 168 20.81 0.86 -0.62
CA GLU A 168 20.94 1.61 0.61
C GLU A 168 20.29 0.85 1.77
N VAL A 169 20.53 1.30 2.99
CA VAL A 169 19.92 0.67 4.16
C VAL A 169 18.48 1.13 4.28
N PHE A 170 17.54 0.22 3.97
CA PHE A 170 16.13 0.43 4.20
C PHE A 170 15.71 -0.21 5.51
N HIS A 171 15.39 0.64 6.49
CA HIS A 171 14.94 0.18 7.81
C HIS A 171 13.45 -0.18 7.79
N LEU A 172 13.17 -1.47 7.60
CA LEU A 172 11.84 -2.00 7.84
C LEU A 172 11.64 -2.22 9.34
N HIS A 173 10.47 -1.83 9.83
CA HIS A 173 10.04 -2.26 11.15
C HIS A 173 9.78 -3.77 11.12
N HIS A 174 10.14 -4.46 12.21
CA HIS A 174 9.91 -5.89 12.33
C HIS A 174 8.40 -6.19 12.25
N ALA A 175 8.01 -7.27 11.60
CA ALA A 175 6.61 -7.63 11.42
C ALA A 175 5.83 -7.70 12.76
N MET A 176 6.41 -8.32 13.80
CA MET A 176 5.85 -8.27 15.18
C MET A 176 6.55 -7.25 16.08
N GLY A 177 7.07 -6.16 15.52
CA GLY A 177 7.56 -5.02 16.29
C GLY A 177 6.42 -4.19 16.90
N ALA A 178 6.71 -3.37 17.91
CA ALA A 178 5.69 -2.62 18.67
C ALA A 178 4.75 -1.77 17.79
N ASN A 179 5.26 -1.17 16.71
CA ASN A 179 4.48 -0.31 15.81
C ASN A 179 3.76 -1.10 14.71
N THR A 180 4.37 -2.18 14.22
CA THR A 180 3.88 -2.92 13.04
C THR A 180 2.97 -4.08 13.42
N ALA A 181 3.14 -4.70 14.59
CA ALA A 181 2.32 -5.84 15.01
C ALA A 181 0.80 -5.52 15.00
N PRO A 182 0.32 -4.36 15.49
CA PRO A 182 -1.10 -4.01 15.39
C PRO A 182 -1.57 -3.81 13.95
N LEU A 183 -0.71 -3.26 13.07
CA LEU A 183 -1.01 -3.07 11.65
C LEU A 183 -1.07 -4.42 10.93
N MET A 184 -0.16 -5.33 11.25
CA MET A 184 -0.17 -6.68 10.71
C MET A 184 -1.40 -7.46 11.13
N ALA A 185 -1.78 -7.41 12.41
CA ALA A 185 -3.02 -8.04 12.86
C ALA A 185 -4.24 -7.50 12.10
N ARG A 186 -4.28 -6.18 11.87
CA ARG A 186 -5.35 -5.53 11.09
C ARG A 186 -5.33 -5.94 9.61
N ALA A 187 -4.17 -5.93 8.95
CA ALA A 187 -4.01 -6.35 7.57
C ALA A 187 -4.39 -7.82 7.38
N SER A 188 -3.95 -8.69 8.29
CA SER A 188 -4.30 -10.11 8.32
C SER A 188 -5.81 -10.31 8.48
N PHE A 189 -6.45 -9.55 9.38
CA PHE A 189 -7.90 -9.59 9.57
C PHE A 189 -8.65 -9.14 8.31
N ILE A 190 -8.18 -8.08 7.64
CA ILE A 190 -8.78 -7.59 6.41
C ILE A 190 -8.68 -8.63 5.30
N ARG A 191 -7.47 -9.14 5.07
CA ARG A 191 -7.17 -10.11 4.02
C ARG A 191 -8.02 -11.39 4.11
N LYS A 192 -8.44 -11.81 5.31
CA LYS A 192 -9.29 -13.01 5.50
C LYS A 192 -10.59 -12.99 4.68
N ARG A 193 -11.12 -11.81 4.31
CA ARG A 193 -12.34 -11.70 3.48
C ARG A 193 -12.05 -11.28 2.04
N LEU A 194 -10.78 -11.30 1.63
CA LEU A 194 -10.32 -10.96 0.28
C LEU A 194 -9.78 -12.21 -0.44
N SER A 195 -10.39 -13.39 -0.20
CA SER A 195 -9.88 -14.68 -0.69
C SER A 195 -9.80 -14.79 -2.21
N GLU A 196 -10.59 -14.00 -2.93
CA GLU A 196 -10.66 -14.00 -4.40
C GLU A 196 -9.73 -12.96 -5.03
N VAL A 197 -9.06 -12.13 -4.22
CA VAL A 197 -8.21 -11.03 -4.69
C VAL A 197 -6.77 -11.28 -4.28
N GLU A 198 -5.85 -11.18 -5.25
CA GLU A 198 -4.43 -11.35 -4.97
C GLU A 198 -3.89 -10.12 -4.22
N CYS A 199 -3.38 -10.35 -3.00
CA CYS A 199 -2.78 -9.31 -2.17
C CYS A 199 -1.25 -9.36 -2.26
N ILE A 200 -0.60 -8.20 -2.36
CA ILE A 200 0.88 -8.07 -2.31
C ILE A 200 1.36 -7.13 -1.20
N GLU A 201 2.47 -7.46 -0.55
CA GLU A 201 3.06 -6.57 0.45
C GLU A 201 3.98 -5.61 -0.28
N ALA A 202 3.88 -4.31 -0.01
CA ALA A 202 4.70 -3.29 -0.65
C ALA A 202 5.45 -2.49 0.40
N PHE A 203 6.63 -1.97 0.03
CA PHE A 203 7.37 -1.03 0.85
C PHE A 203 7.53 0.31 0.11
N PRO A 204 6.59 1.26 0.32
CA PRO A 204 6.52 2.48 -0.49
C PRO A 204 7.79 3.32 -0.51
N LYS A 205 8.58 3.33 0.56
CA LYS A 205 9.85 4.07 0.60
C LYS A 205 10.83 3.59 -0.47
N LEU A 206 10.95 2.28 -0.67
CA LEU A 206 11.82 1.73 -1.72
C LEU A 206 11.23 1.92 -3.11
N SER A 207 9.90 1.81 -3.24
CA SER A 207 9.22 2.11 -4.50
C SER A 207 9.44 3.56 -4.92
N LEU A 208 9.28 4.50 -3.99
CA LEU A 208 9.59 5.92 -4.18
C LEU A 208 11.03 6.13 -4.59
N TRP A 209 11.97 5.46 -3.91
CA TRP A 209 13.39 5.58 -4.17
C TRP A 209 13.76 5.19 -5.60
N ARG A 210 13.36 3.99 -6.04
CA ARG A 210 13.72 3.46 -7.35
C ARG A 210 12.98 4.17 -8.48
N MET A 211 11.69 4.47 -8.31
CA MET A 211 10.94 5.27 -9.27
C MET A 211 11.48 6.71 -9.35
N GLY A 212 11.83 7.31 -8.21
CA GLY A 212 12.38 8.65 -8.14
C GLY A 212 13.72 8.76 -8.85
N LYS A 213 14.60 7.77 -8.69
CA LYS A 213 15.83 7.67 -9.49
C LYS A 213 15.55 7.53 -10.98
N ALA A 214 14.57 6.70 -11.37
CA ALA A 214 14.17 6.59 -12.77
C ALA A 214 13.71 7.95 -13.33
N LEU A 215 13.03 8.74 -12.51
CA LEU A 215 12.56 10.10 -12.81
C LEU A 215 13.64 11.19 -12.71
N ASN A 216 14.90 10.82 -12.51
CA ASN A 216 16.04 11.74 -12.33
C ASN A 216 15.88 12.71 -11.13
N LEU A 217 15.17 12.29 -10.08
CA LEU A 217 15.10 13.05 -8.83
C LEU A 217 16.38 12.86 -8.02
N MET A 218 16.81 13.92 -7.35
CA MET A 218 17.95 13.89 -6.44
C MET A 218 17.60 13.09 -5.17
N LYS A 219 18.62 12.49 -4.55
CA LYS A 219 18.48 11.72 -3.30
C LYS A 219 17.71 12.49 -2.21
N SER A 220 18.02 13.78 -2.02
CA SER A 220 17.39 14.65 -1.04
C SER A 220 15.88 14.83 -1.25
N GLN A 221 15.39 14.61 -2.47
CA GLN A 221 13.99 14.77 -2.85
C GLN A 221 13.17 13.50 -2.58
N ILE A 222 13.82 12.36 -2.32
CA ILE A 222 13.17 11.04 -2.24
C ILE A 222 13.54 10.24 -0.98
N SER A 223 14.39 10.77 -0.10
CA SER A 223 14.84 10.09 1.11
C SER A 223 13.84 10.13 2.26
N ASP A 224 13.09 11.23 2.39
CA ASP A 224 12.42 11.61 3.62
C ASP A 224 10.95 12.00 3.42
N HIS A 225 10.25 11.32 2.51
CA HIS A 225 8.83 11.58 2.22
C HIS A 225 7.89 11.35 3.42
N ARG A 226 8.32 10.66 4.47
CA ARG A 226 7.57 10.49 5.73
C ARG A 226 7.92 11.54 6.81
N ALA A 227 8.92 12.40 6.57
CA ALA A 227 9.36 13.37 7.57
C ALA A 227 8.29 14.43 7.84
N ALA A 228 8.23 14.89 9.10
CA ALA A 228 7.31 15.95 9.51
C ALA A 228 7.64 17.30 8.85
N PHE A 229 8.92 17.53 8.53
CA PHE A 229 9.42 18.71 7.83
C PHE A 229 10.02 18.27 6.49
N GLY A 230 9.63 18.93 5.40
CA GLY A 230 10.13 18.67 4.04
C GLY A 230 9.58 17.39 3.38
N GLY A 231 8.86 16.54 4.11
CA GLY A 231 8.22 15.35 3.52
C GLY A 231 7.12 15.71 2.52
N ASP A 232 6.41 16.81 2.75
CA ASP A 232 5.45 17.39 1.81
C ASP A 232 6.12 17.86 0.51
N GLU A 233 7.26 18.54 0.60
CA GLU A 233 8.06 18.94 -0.56
C GLU A 233 8.54 17.72 -1.37
N SER A 234 9.05 16.69 -0.69
CA SER A 234 9.45 15.42 -1.31
C SER A 234 8.30 14.77 -2.09
N ARG A 235 7.10 14.69 -1.47
CA ARG A 235 5.89 14.16 -2.13
C ARG A 235 5.47 15.03 -3.33
N ALA A 236 5.52 16.36 -3.19
CA ALA A 236 5.14 17.29 -4.25
C ALA A 236 6.06 17.19 -5.47
N GLN A 237 7.38 17.13 -5.24
CA GLN A 237 8.38 16.99 -6.29
C GLN A 237 8.23 15.66 -7.03
N PHE A 238 7.94 14.57 -6.31
CA PHE A 238 7.70 13.27 -6.93
C PHE A 238 6.42 13.25 -7.79
N ILE A 239 5.30 13.76 -7.26
CA ILE A 239 4.04 13.83 -8.01
C ILE A 239 4.18 14.72 -9.25
N LYS A 240 4.87 15.86 -9.12
CA LYS A 240 5.17 16.73 -10.25
C LYS A 240 5.98 15.98 -11.31
N ALA A 241 7.02 15.24 -10.92
CA ALA A 241 7.82 14.46 -11.86
C ALA A 241 7.02 13.36 -12.57
N LEU A 242 6.07 12.70 -11.90
CA LEU A 242 5.17 11.73 -12.53
C LEU A 242 4.29 12.37 -13.61
N ASN A 243 3.70 13.52 -13.31
CA ASN A 243 2.87 14.27 -14.25
C ASN A 243 3.69 14.80 -15.44
N ASP A 244 4.85 15.43 -15.16
CA ASP A 244 5.74 15.99 -16.19
C ASP A 244 6.24 14.91 -17.17
N ASN A 245 6.45 13.67 -16.69
CA ASN A 245 6.85 12.53 -17.51
C ASN A 245 5.65 11.72 -18.05
N ASN A 246 4.41 12.17 -17.83
CA ASN A 246 3.18 11.50 -18.25
C ASN A 246 3.09 10.02 -17.85
N ILE A 247 3.65 9.68 -16.68
CA ILE A 247 3.68 8.31 -16.13
C ILE A 247 2.31 7.96 -15.58
N ALA A 248 1.80 8.80 -14.66
CA ALA A 248 0.50 8.64 -14.03
C ALA A 248 -0.25 9.96 -14.09
N PHE A 249 -1.51 9.92 -14.50
CA PHE A 249 -2.35 11.10 -14.49
C PHE A 249 -2.99 11.26 -13.11
N ILE A 250 -2.71 12.40 -12.47
CA ILE A 250 -3.16 12.72 -11.12
C ILE A 250 -3.86 14.08 -11.16
N TYR A 251 -5.13 14.13 -10.75
CA TYR A 251 -5.86 15.38 -10.65
C TYR A 251 -5.24 16.30 -9.59
N HIS A 252 -5.33 17.62 -9.81
CA HIS A 252 -4.71 18.61 -8.92
C HIS A 252 -5.16 18.48 -7.45
N GLN A 253 -6.44 18.16 -7.23
CA GLN A 253 -6.98 17.97 -5.88
C GLN A 253 -6.36 16.74 -5.19
N ASP A 254 -6.28 15.61 -5.88
CA ASP A 254 -5.68 14.39 -5.32
C ASP A 254 -4.17 14.57 -5.10
N ALA A 255 -3.49 15.28 -6.00
CA ALA A 255 -2.08 15.65 -5.83
C ALA A 255 -1.88 16.46 -4.54
N LYS A 256 -2.70 17.49 -4.31
CA LYS A 256 -2.66 18.30 -3.09
C LYS A 256 -2.89 17.44 -1.84
N ASN A 257 -3.91 16.58 -1.89
CA ASN A 257 -4.22 15.71 -0.77
C ASN A 257 -3.07 14.75 -0.45
N MET A 258 -2.43 14.14 -1.45
CA MET A 258 -1.25 13.28 -1.24
C MET A 258 -0.04 14.06 -0.70
N VAL A 259 0.14 15.32 -1.09
CA VAL A 259 1.17 16.19 -0.52
C VAL A 259 0.91 16.45 0.97
N GLU A 260 -0.33 16.72 1.36
CA GLU A 260 -0.69 17.03 2.75
C GLU A 260 -0.81 15.78 3.64
N ASN A 261 -1.18 14.63 3.08
CA ASN A 261 -1.47 13.39 3.79
C ASN A 261 -0.52 12.26 3.39
N ASN A 262 0.44 11.96 4.27
CA ASN A 262 1.41 10.89 4.04
C ASN A 262 0.75 9.52 3.76
N HIS A 263 -0.34 9.16 4.44
CA HIS A 263 -1.01 7.87 4.20
C HIS A 263 -1.68 7.80 2.83
N ALA A 264 -2.19 8.93 2.32
CA ALA A 264 -2.73 8.99 0.97
C ALA A 264 -1.63 8.75 -0.07
N PHE A 265 -0.46 9.37 0.12
CA PHE A 265 0.70 9.14 -0.74
C PHE A 265 1.22 7.70 -0.67
N GLU A 266 1.30 7.12 0.54
CA GLU A 266 1.70 5.72 0.75
C GLU A 266 0.74 4.75 0.06
N ALA A 267 -0.58 5.00 0.17
CA ALA A 267 -1.59 4.21 -0.52
C ALA A 267 -1.41 4.29 -2.05
N PHE A 268 -1.16 5.49 -2.58
CA PHE A 268 -0.83 5.66 -4.00
C PHE A 268 0.43 4.87 -4.40
N MET A 269 1.50 4.94 -3.63
CA MET A 269 2.75 4.22 -3.90
C MET A 269 2.60 2.69 -3.81
N CYS A 270 1.76 2.19 -2.91
CA CYS A 270 1.35 0.78 -2.89
C CYS A 270 0.66 0.40 -4.21
N GLY A 271 -0.30 1.21 -4.67
CA GLY A 271 -0.99 1.01 -5.94
C GLY A 271 -0.02 1.00 -7.13
N MET A 272 0.95 1.93 -7.14
CA MET A 272 2.00 1.96 -8.17
C MET A 272 2.86 0.69 -8.13
N THR A 273 3.19 0.19 -6.94
CA THR A 273 3.94 -1.07 -6.80
C THR A 273 3.16 -2.27 -7.36
N ALA A 274 1.85 -2.32 -7.13
CA ALA A 274 0.96 -3.31 -7.73
C ALA A 274 0.92 -3.24 -9.26
N PHE A 275 0.87 -2.03 -9.82
CA PHE A 275 0.98 -1.82 -11.26
C PHE A 275 2.32 -2.31 -11.82
N LEU A 276 3.43 -2.02 -11.13
CA LEU A 276 4.75 -2.48 -11.55
C LEU A 276 4.87 -4.00 -11.51
N LYS A 277 4.28 -4.65 -10.49
CA LYS A 277 4.22 -6.12 -10.44
C LYS A 277 3.50 -6.69 -11.65
N TYR A 278 2.35 -6.11 -12.02
CA TYR A 278 1.60 -6.50 -13.21
C TYR A 278 2.42 -6.36 -14.51
N LYS A 279 3.25 -5.32 -14.60
CA LYS A 279 4.19 -5.11 -15.70
C LYS A 279 5.46 -5.97 -15.63
N ASN A 280 5.59 -6.84 -14.61
CA ASN A 280 6.81 -7.61 -14.32
C ASN A 280 8.06 -6.75 -14.07
N LEU A 281 7.86 -5.57 -13.47
CA LEU A 281 8.90 -4.59 -13.13
C LEU A 281 9.22 -4.58 -11.64
N THR A 282 8.94 -5.67 -10.91
CA THR A 282 9.34 -5.86 -9.51
C THR A 282 10.46 -6.88 -9.36
N GLU A 283 11.27 -6.73 -8.30
CA GLU A 283 12.31 -7.70 -7.99
C GLU A 283 11.70 -9.05 -7.60
N LYS A 284 12.28 -10.10 -8.18
CA LYS A 284 12.01 -11.48 -7.77
C LYS A 284 12.81 -11.79 -6.50
N ARG A 285 12.32 -12.77 -5.75
CA ARG A 285 13.05 -13.35 -4.61
C ARG A 285 14.49 -13.71 -5.04
N PRO A 286 15.51 -13.32 -4.27
CA PRO A 286 16.90 -13.57 -4.63
C PRO A 286 17.22 -15.07 -4.50
N LYS A 287 18.27 -15.49 -5.21
CA LYS A 287 18.69 -16.89 -5.19
C LYS A 287 19.07 -17.31 -3.76
N GLY A 288 18.52 -18.43 -3.30
CA GLY A 288 18.78 -18.96 -1.97
C GLY A 288 17.93 -18.37 -0.85
N PHE A 289 17.03 -17.43 -1.15
CA PHE A 289 16.03 -16.97 -0.18
C PHE A 289 15.06 -18.11 0.19
N PRO A 290 14.65 -18.25 1.47
CA PRO A 290 13.77 -19.34 1.88
C PRO A 290 12.42 -19.30 1.15
N LYS A 291 11.97 -20.44 0.61
CA LYS A 291 10.73 -20.52 -0.20
C LYS A 291 9.46 -20.19 0.59
N GLU A 292 9.43 -20.60 1.86
CA GLU A 292 8.29 -20.40 2.77
C GLU A 292 8.30 -19.01 3.45
N GLU A 293 9.30 -18.17 3.18
CA GLU A 293 9.31 -16.79 3.69
C GLU A 293 8.46 -15.88 2.80
N ASP A 294 7.92 -14.84 3.43
CA ASP A 294 7.24 -13.77 2.72
C ASP A 294 8.20 -12.99 1.83
N TRP A 295 7.64 -12.38 0.80
CA TRP A 295 8.36 -11.43 -0.04
C TRP A 295 7.57 -10.15 -0.16
N ILE A 296 8.28 -9.04 -0.15
CA ILE A 296 7.74 -7.71 -0.36
C ILE A 296 8.00 -7.38 -1.83
N ASP A 297 6.96 -6.96 -2.54
CA ASP A 297 7.08 -6.46 -3.90
C ASP A 297 7.61 -5.02 -3.87
N PHE A 298 8.63 -4.76 -4.70
CA PHE A 298 9.23 -3.44 -4.91
C PHE A 298 9.85 -3.40 -6.32
N PRO A 299 10.02 -2.20 -6.93
CA PRO A 299 10.47 -2.08 -8.31
C PRO A 299 11.86 -2.68 -8.52
N ILE A 300 12.19 -3.15 -9.72
CA ILE A 300 13.55 -3.62 -10.07
C ILE A 300 14.62 -2.54 -9.88
N ASP A 301 15.86 -2.95 -9.61
CA ASP A 301 17.00 -2.04 -9.67
C ASP A 301 17.27 -1.58 -11.11
N GLY A 302 17.69 -0.33 -11.27
CA GLY A 302 17.94 0.27 -12.58
C GLY A 302 16.70 0.50 -13.44
N LEU A 303 15.50 0.55 -12.84
CA LEU A 303 14.23 0.91 -13.49
C LEU A 303 14.39 2.18 -14.35
N LYS A 304 13.88 2.16 -15.59
CA LYS A 304 13.93 3.31 -16.50
C LYS A 304 12.53 3.86 -16.77
N ILE A 305 12.43 5.18 -17.01
CA ILE A 305 11.18 5.83 -17.40
C ILE A 305 10.50 5.12 -18.57
N LYS A 306 11.27 4.72 -19.59
CA LYS A 306 10.72 4.04 -20.76
C LYS A 306 9.99 2.73 -20.41
N ASP A 307 10.38 2.06 -19.32
CA ASP A 307 9.74 0.81 -18.89
C ASP A 307 8.37 1.08 -18.25
N LEU A 308 8.15 2.31 -17.75
CA LEU A 308 6.89 2.77 -17.17
C LEU A 308 5.88 3.24 -18.23
N ILE A 309 6.38 3.60 -19.41
CA ILE A 309 5.61 4.12 -20.56
C ILE A 309 5.65 3.12 -21.74
N ALA A 310 6.16 1.90 -21.54
CA ALA A 310 6.05 0.77 -22.47
C ALA A 310 5.01 -0.26 -21.99
#